data_AF-A0A4R5XYZ2-F1
#
_entry.id   AF-A0A4R5XYZ2-F1
#
_cell.length_a   1.000
_cell.length_b   1.000
_cell.length_c   1.000
_cell.angle_alpha   90.00
_cell.angle_beta   90.00
_cell.angle_gamma   90.00
#
_symmetry.space_group_name_H-M   'P 1'
#
loop_
_entity.id
_entity.type
_entity.pdbx_description
1 polymer ?
#
loop_
_entity_poly.entity_id
_entity_poly.type
_entity_poly.pdbx_seq_one_letter_code
_entity_poly.pdbx_strand_id
1 'polypeptide(L)'
;MGTEAFEVVSAVLSAEPISVDQAIAAVESDTAGAVVSFSGVVRNHDGGKQVNRLSYSAHPTAHQVMSDVVARLVAEQNAASGTTGDAATGDAAAQPVRIWAAHRIGMLEIGDPALVCAVSAAHRGQAFAVCSELVDRIKEQVPIWKEQFFSDGTVEWVGAGA
;
A
#
# COMPACT_ATOMS: atom_id res chain seq x y z
N MET A 1 -19.44 21.53 3.62
CA MET A 1 -18.37 20.52 3.72
C MET A 1 -18.18 20.02 2.31
N GLY A 2 -17.07 20.39 1.66
CA GLY A 2 -16.79 19.93 0.30
C GLY A 2 -16.61 18.42 0.29
N THR A 3 -17.16 17.76 -0.72
CA THR A 3 -17.08 16.31 -0.93
C THR A 3 -15.68 15.95 -1.41
N GLU A 4 -14.82 15.43 -0.54
CA GLU A 4 -13.47 15.00 -0.95
C GLU A 4 -13.53 13.79 -1.89
N ALA A 5 -12.82 13.86 -3.00
CA ALA A 5 -12.66 12.77 -3.94
C ALA A 5 -11.44 11.92 -3.56
N PHE A 6 -11.37 10.69 -4.06
CA PHE A 6 -10.21 9.81 -3.89
C PHE A 6 -9.61 9.48 -5.26
N GLU A 7 -8.28 9.57 -5.38
CA GLU A 7 -7.52 9.27 -6.59
C GLU A 7 -6.53 8.13 -6.32
N VAL A 8 -6.58 7.07 -7.14
CA VAL A 8 -5.56 6.02 -7.12
C VAL A 8 -4.47 6.39 -8.11
N VAL A 9 -3.32 6.82 -7.61
CA VAL A 9 -2.13 7.15 -8.41
C VAL A 9 -1.45 5.87 -8.90
N SER A 10 -1.34 4.87 -8.02
CA SER A 10 -0.81 3.54 -8.38
C SER A 10 -1.20 2.48 -7.36
N ALA A 11 -1.40 1.24 -7.82
CA ALA A 11 -1.61 0.06 -6.99
C ALA A 11 -1.08 -1.17 -7.75
N VAL A 12 0.15 -1.60 -7.46
CA VAL A 12 0.85 -2.59 -8.30
C VAL A 12 1.62 -3.64 -7.49
N LEU A 13 1.98 -4.74 -8.16
CA LEU A 13 3.10 -5.59 -7.72
C LEU A 13 4.29 -5.32 -8.64
N SER A 14 5.50 -5.35 -8.09
CA SER A 14 6.73 -5.06 -8.82
C SER A 14 7.76 -6.16 -8.63
N ALA A 15 8.42 -6.60 -9.70
CA ALA A 15 9.64 -7.40 -9.59
C ALA A 15 10.89 -6.53 -9.34
N GLU A 16 10.80 -5.23 -9.64
CA GLU A 16 11.86 -4.25 -9.45
C GLU A 16 11.80 -3.63 -8.04
N PRO A 17 12.93 -3.09 -7.52
CA PRO A 17 12.96 -2.32 -6.29
C PRO A 17 11.93 -1.20 -6.25
N ILE A 18 11.30 -1.02 -5.08
CA ILE A 18 10.31 0.03 -4.83
C ILE A 18 10.86 1.02 -3.79
N SER A 19 10.45 2.28 -3.87
CA SER A 19 10.99 3.37 -3.04
C SER A 19 9.88 4.15 -2.35
N VAL A 20 10.10 4.47 -1.07
CA VAL A 20 9.25 5.39 -0.30
C VAL A 20 9.30 6.79 -0.89
N ASP A 21 10.46 7.25 -1.35
CA ASP A 21 10.63 8.60 -1.92
C ASP A 21 9.83 8.74 -3.22
N GLN A 22 9.84 7.70 -4.06
CA GLN A 22 9.01 7.66 -5.27
C GLN A 22 7.52 7.72 -4.93
N ALA A 23 7.10 6.96 -3.92
CA ALA A 23 5.71 6.93 -3.48
C ALA A 23 5.25 8.30 -2.95
N ILE A 24 6.06 8.95 -2.13
CA ILE A 24 5.81 10.30 -1.60
C ILE A 24 5.67 11.29 -2.76
N ALA A 25 6.66 11.36 -3.64
CA ALA A 25 6.66 12.27 -4.78
C ALA A 25 5.46 12.06 -5.70
N ALA A 26 4.97 10.82 -5.85
CA ALA A 26 3.82 10.50 -6.68
C ALA A 26 2.49 11.05 -6.11
N VAL A 27 2.34 11.07 -4.78
CA VAL A 27 1.10 11.51 -4.12
C VAL A 27 1.13 12.99 -3.71
N GLU A 28 2.29 13.66 -3.75
CA GLU A 28 2.40 15.10 -3.48
C GLU A 28 1.43 15.92 -4.34
N SER A 29 0.91 17.00 -3.76
CA SER A 29 0.05 17.98 -4.41
C SER A 29 0.16 19.31 -3.67
N ASP A 30 0.04 20.42 -4.39
CA ASP A 30 -0.07 21.78 -3.84
C ASP A 30 -1.31 21.98 -2.94
N THR A 31 -2.25 21.04 -3.00
CA THR A 31 -3.44 21.03 -2.15
C THR A 31 -3.32 20.10 -0.93
N ALA A 32 -2.32 19.22 -0.88
CA ALA A 32 -2.17 18.29 0.25
C ALA A 32 -1.51 18.97 1.46
N GLY A 33 -2.17 18.94 2.62
CA GLY A 33 -1.61 19.42 3.88
C GLY A 33 -0.81 18.36 4.64
N ALA A 34 -0.87 17.10 4.23
CA ALA A 34 -0.12 15.99 4.81
C ALA A 34 0.14 14.89 3.77
N VAL A 35 1.31 14.26 3.90
CA VAL A 35 1.64 12.97 3.28
C VAL A 35 2.03 12.00 4.39
N VAL A 36 1.43 10.82 4.38
CA VAL A 36 1.80 9.70 5.27
C VAL A 36 2.27 8.55 4.40
N SER A 37 3.42 7.98 4.75
CA SER A 37 3.96 6.80 4.08
C SER A 37 4.21 5.66 5.06
N PHE A 38 4.14 4.44 4.53
CA PHE A 38 4.48 3.21 5.20
C PHE A 38 5.53 2.46 4.36
N SER A 39 6.51 1.86 5.04
CA SER A 39 7.51 0.97 4.44
C SER A 39 7.63 -0.30 5.27
N GLY A 40 7.16 -1.42 4.70
CA GLY A 40 7.36 -2.75 5.23
C GLY A 40 8.73 -3.26 4.85
N VAL A 41 9.71 -3.11 5.75
CA VAL A 41 11.11 -3.44 5.49
C VAL A 41 11.45 -4.84 5.99
N VAL A 42 12.26 -5.56 5.22
CA VAL A 42 12.79 -6.87 5.59
C VAL A 42 13.71 -6.76 6.82
N ARG A 43 13.39 -7.51 7.88
CA ARG A 43 14.17 -7.58 9.12
C ARG A 43 15.16 -8.75 9.08
N ASN A 44 16.29 -8.62 9.77
CA ASN A 44 17.30 -9.68 9.90
C ASN A 44 16.93 -10.81 10.89
N HIS A 45 15.72 -10.81 11.43
CA HIS A 45 15.26 -11.82 12.37
C HIS A 45 13.73 -12.01 12.28
N ASP A 46 13.28 -13.22 12.58
CA ASP A 46 11.87 -13.56 12.76
C ASP A 46 11.76 -14.74 13.74
N GLY A 47 10.79 -14.71 14.66
CA GLY A 47 10.59 -15.79 15.64
C GLY A 47 11.83 -16.14 16.50
N GLY A 48 12.74 -15.19 16.73
CA GLY A 48 14.00 -15.41 17.46
C GLY A 48 15.13 -16.05 16.64
N LYS A 49 14.93 -16.28 15.34
CA LYS A 49 15.94 -16.82 14.42
C LYS A 49 16.50 -15.72 13.51
N GLN A 50 17.76 -15.87 13.10
CA GLN A 50 18.40 -14.98 12.14
C GLN A 50 17.93 -15.31 10.71
N VAL A 51 17.45 -14.29 10.01
CA VAL A 51 16.99 -14.36 8.62
C VAL A 51 18.07 -13.80 7.71
N ASN A 52 18.41 -14.52 6.65
CA ASN A 52 19.41 -14.10 5.66
C ASN A 52 18.78 -13.32 4.50
N ARG A 53 17.67 -13.82 3.96
CA ARG A 53 16.96 -13.24 2.80
C ARG A 53 15.53 -13.75 2.73
N LEU A 54 14.69 -13.07 1.95
CA LEU A 54 13.30 -13.46 1.72
C LEU A 54 13.01 -13.56 0.22
N SER A 55 12.01 -14.36 -0.12
CA SER A 55 11.40 -14.37 -1.45
C SER A 55 9.90 -14.17 -1.30
N TYR A 56 9.33 -13.30 -2.12
CA TYR A 56 7.88 -13.12 -2.20
C TYR A 56 7.36 -13.72 -3.50
N SER A 57 6.43 -14.66 -3.40
CA SER A 57 5.68 -15.19 -4.55
C SER A 57 4.25 -14.66 -4.52
N ALA A 58 3.65 -14.53 -5.70
CA ALA A 58 2.31 -13.99 -5.84
C ALA A 58 1.45 -14.91 -6.70
N HIS A 59 0.17 -15.02 -6.35
CA HIS A 59 -0.79 -15.74 -7.19
C HIS A 59 -0.96 -15.00 -8.52
N PRO A 60 -1.28 -15.68 -9.64
CA PRO A 60 -1.52 -15.01 -10.92
C PRO A 60 -2.59 -13.91 -10.88
N THR A 61 -3.54 -13.98 -9.94
CA THR A 61 -4.57 -12.95 -9.74
C THR A 61 -4.15 -11.80 -8.83
N ALA A 62 -2.98 -11.86 -8.19
CA ALA A 62 -2.61 -10.91 -7.14
C ALA A 62 -2.53 -9.46 -7.64
N HIS A 63 -2.15 -9.24 -8.90
CA HIS A 63 -2.20 -7.91 -9.53
C HIS A 63 -3.63 -7.35 -9.59
N GLN A 64 -4.61 -8.19 -9.97
CA GLN A 64 -6.01 -7.78 -10.02
C GLN A 64 -6.54 -7.54 -8.61
N VAL A 65 -6.24 -8.44 -7.67
CA VAL A 65 -6.67 -8.30 -6.27
C VAL A 65 -6.08 -7.04 -5.61
N MET A 66 -4.83 -6.69 -5.89
CA MET A 66 -4.22 -5.43 -5.44
C MET A 66 -5.05 -4.22 -5.91
N SER A 67 -5.36 -4.16 -7.21
CA SER A 67 -6.19 -3.08 -7.78
C SER A 67 -7.59 -3.06 -7.16
N ASP A 68 -8.24 -4.21 -7.00
CA ASP A 68 -9.59 -4.33 -6.45
C ASP A 68 -9.65 -3.91 -4.97
N VAL A 69 -8.62 -4.24 -4.19
CA VAL A 69 -8.49 -3.85 -2.78
C VAL A 69 -8.46 -2.34 -2.64
N VAL A 70 -7.62 -1.67 -3.43
CA VAL A 70 -7.49 -0.21 -3.38
C VAL A 70 -8.75 0.46 -3.93
N ALA A 71 -9.32 -0.05 -5.03
CA ALA A 71 -10.55 0.49 -5.61
C ALA A 71 -11.74 0.39 -4.64
N ARG A 72 -11.87 -0.72 -3.92
CA ARG A 72 -12.92 -0.88 -2.90
C ARG A 72 -12.72 0.01 -1.68
N LEU A 73 -11.48 0.18 -1.21
CA LEU A 73 -11.17 1.17 -0.16
C LEU A 73 -11.65 2.56 -0.59
N VAL A 74 -11.30 2.98 -1.81
CA VAL A 74 -11.73 4.25 -2.38
C VAL A 74 -13.26 4.36 -2.49
N ALA A 75 -13.94 3.31 -2.98
CA ALA A 75 -15.39 3.32 -3.11
C ALA A 75 -16.10 3.46 -1.75
N GLU A 76 -15.62 2.77 -0.72
CA GLU A 76 -16.17 2.83 0.64
C GLU A 76 -15.93 4.19 1.28
N GLN A 77 -14.76 4.80 1.09
CA GLN A 77 -14.46 6.14 1.60
C GLN A 77 -15.30 7.23 0.90
N ASN A 78 -15.49 7.11 -0.42
CA ASN A 78 -16.40 7.99 -1.18
C ASN A 78 -17.85 7.85 -0.70
N ALA A 79 -18.31 6.62 -0.46
CA ALA A 79 -19.66 6.36 0.04
C ALA A 79 -19.87 6.92 1.45
N ALA A 80 -18.90 6.77 2.35
CA ALA A 80 -18.93 7.32 3.71
C ALA A 80 -18.94 8.86 3.71
N SER A 81 -18.30 9.49 2.72
CA SER A 81 -18.22 10.95 2.57
C SER A 81 -19.46 11.56 1.90
N GLY A 82 -20.42 10.74 1.45
CA GLY A 82 -21.61 11.20 0.73
C GLY A 82 -21.34 11.61 -0.73
N THR A 83 -20.20 11.23 -1.29
CA THR A 83 -19.81 11.54 -2.66
C THR A 83 -20.49 10.57 -3.63
N THR A 84 -21.71 10.88 -4.07
CA THR A 84 -22.36 10.19 -5.19
C THR A 84 -21.91 10.83 -6.50
N GLY A 85 -21.18 10.08 -7.33
CA GLY A 85 -20.56 10.58 -8.54
C GLY A 85 -21.53 11.30 -9.46
N ASP A 86 -21.25 12.58 -9.67
CA ASP A 86 -21.50 13.39 -10.87
C ASP A 86 -20.41 14.48 -10.85
N ALA A 87 -19.26 14.23 -11.48
CA ALA A 87 -18.12 15.16 -11.58
C ALA A 87 -18.42 16.44 -12.41
N ALA A 88 -19.70 16.78 -12.62
CA ALA A 88 -20.18 17.83 -13.52
C ALA A 88 -20.73 19.06 -12.79
N THR A 89 -20.64 19.14 -11.45
CA THR A 89 -20.90 20.38 -10.72
C THR A 89 -19.58 20.90 -10.15
N GLY A 90 -19.08 21.97 -10.76
CA GLY A 90 -17.73 22.49 -10.58
C GLY A 90 -17.51 23.22 -9.26
N ASP A 91 -17.57 22.51 -8.14
CA ASP A 91 -17.01 23.01 -6.89
C ASP A 91 -15.53 22.59 -6.82
N ALA A 92 -14.66 23.47 -7.32
CA ALA A 92 -13.22 23.28 -7.46
C ALA A 92 -12.45 23.21 -6.12
N ALA A 93 -13.14 22.94 -5.01
CA ALA A 93 -12.61 23.03 -3.64
C ALA A 93 -12.42 21.68 -2.95
N ALA A 94 -12.87 20.58 -3.55
CA ALA A 94 -12.65 19.23 -3.01
C ALA A 94 -11.25 18.74 -3.38
N GLN A 95 -10.36 18.65 -2.39
CA GLN A 95 -8.98 18.20 -2.58
C GLN A 95 -8.94 16.67 -2.54
N PRO A 96 -8.42 15.99 -3.58
CA PRO A 96 -8.49 14.54 -3.61
C PRO A 96 -7.49 13.92 -2.63
N VAL A 97 -7.92 12.89 -1.90
CA VAL A 97 -7.00 11.98 -1.21
C VAL A 97 -6.32 11.12 -2.27
N ARG A 98 -4.99 11.20 -2.36
CA ARG A 98 -4.22 10.48 -3.39
C ARG A 98 -3.53 9.27 -2.76
N ILE A 99 -3.68 8.10 -3.39
CA ILE A 99 -3.18 6.82 -2.88
C ILE A 99 -2.17 6.22 -3.85
N TRP A 100 -1.01 5.80 -3.34
CA TRP A 100 -0.01 5.02 -4.04
C TRP A 100 0.36 3.78 -3.22
N ALA A 101 0.38 2.60 -3.85
CA ALA A 101 0.81 1.36 -3.21
C ALA A 101 1.58 0.46 -4.17
N ALA A 102 2.66 -0.15 -3.69
CA ALA A 102 3.36 -1.21 -4.38
C ALA A 102 3.87 -2.29 -3.43
N HIS A 103 3.70 -3.55 -3.82
CA HIS A 103 4.35 -4.68 -3.13
C HIS A 103 5.39 -5.32 -4.05
N ARG A 104 6.62 -5.47 -3.57
CA ARG A 104 7.70 -6.11 -4.29
C ARG A 104 7.57 -7.63 -4.19
N ILE A 105 7.78 -8.32 -5.31
CA ILE A 105 7.84 -9.77 -5.42
C ILE A 105 9.25 -10.19 -5.88
N GLY A 106 9.55 -11.48 -5.75
CA GLY A 106 10.88 -12.03 -5.99
C GLY A 106 11.78 -11.91 -4.76
N MET A 107 13.08 -11.87 -4.99
CA MET A 107 14.10 -11.94 -3.94
C MET A 107 14.37 -10.57 -3.34
N LEU A 108 14.40 -10.51 -2.01
CA LEU A 108 14.68 -9.31 -1.23
C LEU A 108 15.77 -9.59 -0.19
N GLU A 109 16.66 -8.62 -0.03
CA GLU A 109 17.70 -8.62 0.98
C GLU A 109 17.20 -7.97 2.29
N ILE A 110 17.96 -8.17 3.36
CA ILE A 110 17.71 -7.45 4.62
C ILE A 110 17.78 -5.94 4.39
N GLY A 111 16.78 -5.21 4.86
CA GLY A 111 16.67 -3.75 4.66
C GLY A 111 15.90 -3.34 3.41
N ASP A 112 15.56 -4.27 2.51
CA ASP A 112 14.75 -3.95 1.34
C ASP A 112 13.29 -3.66 1.71
N PRO A 113 12.64 -2.67 1.07
CA PRO A 113 11.20 -2.48 1.16
C PRO A 113 10.44 -3.59 0.39
N ALA A 114 9.58 -4.30 1.11
CA ALA A 114 8.66 -5.30 0.55
C ALA A 114 7.30 -4.70 0.19
N LEU A 115 6.78 -3.78 1.00
CA LEU A 115 5.52 -3.09 0.77
C LEU A 115 5.73 -1.59 1.03
N VAL A 116 5.40 -0.75 0.06
CA VAL A 116 5.40 0.70 0.23
C VAL A 116 4.02 1.23 -0.08
N CYS A 117 3.50 2.05 0.82
CA CYS A 117 2.26 2.80 0.65
C CYS A 117 2.51 4.29 0.92
N ALA A 118 1.87 5.17 0.18
CA ALA A 118 1.84 6.60 0.46
C ALA A 118 0.42 7.14 0.23
N VAL A 119 -0.02 8.02 1.13
CA VAL A 119 -1.33 8.67 1.05
C VAL A 119 -1.15 10.15 1.35
N SER A 120 -1.65 11.00 0.45
CA SER A 120 -1.74 12.44 0.68
C SER A 120 -3.18 12.86 0.92
N ALA A 121 -3.38 13.85 1.79
CA ALA A 121 -4.70 14.40 2.11
C ALA A 121 -4.56 15.85 2.58
N ALA A 122 -5.69 16.58 2.60
CA ALA A 122 -5.74 17.93 3.17
C ALA A 122 -5.32 17.95 4.65
N HIS A 123 -5.64 16.88 5.40
CA HIS A 123 -5.41 16.80 6.83
C HIS A 123 -4.76 15.48 7.25
N ARG A 124 -3.80 15.55 8.17
CA ARG A 124 -3.02 14.38 8.64
C ARG A 124 -3.88 13.24 9.18
N GLY A 125 -5.01 13.53 9.83
CA GLY A 125 -5.86 12.51 10.44
C GLY A 125 -6.39 11.50 9.43
N GLN A 126 -6.84 11.99 8.28
CA GLN A 126 -7.32 11.18 7.17
C GLN A 126 -6.17 10.43 6.50
N ALA A 127 -5.04 11.11 6.25
CA ALA A 127 -3.85 10.47 5.67
C ALA A 127 -3.37 9.28 6.52
N PHE A 128 -3.32 9.41 7.84
CA PHE A 128 -2.98 8.31 8.75
C PHE A 128 -4.01 7.18 8.69
N ALA A 129 -5.30 7.50 8.78
CA ALA A 129 -6.37 6.51 8.79
C ALA A 129 -6.37 5.67 7.50
N VAL A 130 -6.35 6.34 6.34
CA VAL A 130 -6.37 5.70 5.03
C VAL A 130 -5.09 4.90 4.78
N CYS A 131 -3.91 5.41 5.15
CA CYS A 131 -2.65 4.70 4.97
C CYS A 131 -2.60 3.42 5.83
N SER A 132 -3.05 3.48 7.08
CA SER A 132 -3.11 2.30 7.96
C SER A 132 -4.05 1.24 7.39
N GLU A 133 -5.27 1.65 7.04
CA GLU A 133 -6.29 0.74 6.49
C GLU A 133 -5.86 0.11 5.16
N LEU A 134 -5.21 0.88 4.28
CA LEU A 134 -4.64 0.40 3.02
C LEU A 134 -3.62 -0.72 3.25
N VAL A 135 -2.70 -0.54 4.20
CA VAL A 135 -1.68 -1.55 4.52
C VAL A 135 -2.32 -2.82 5.05
N ASP A 136 -3.29 -2.70 5.94
CA ASP A 136 -3.98 -3.85 6.55
C ASP A 136 -4.73 -4.65 5.48
N ARG A 137 -5.51 -3.98 4.61
CA ARG A 137 -6.24 -4.65 3.53
C ARG A 137 -5.32 -5.33 2.52
N ILE A 138 -4.20 -4.71 2.16
CA ILE A 138 -3.23 -5.32 1.24
C ILE A 138 -2.68 -6.62 1.86
N LYS A 139 -2.24 -6.57 3.11
CA LYS A 139 -1.67 -7.72 3.82
C LYS A 139 -2.67 -8.85 4.03
N GLU A 140 -3.92 -8.52 4.28
CA GLU A 140 -4.98 -9.49 4.52
C GLU A 140 -5.43 -10.18 3.22
N GLN A 141 -5.55 -9.42 2.12
CA GLN A 141 -6.37 -9.85 0.98
C GLN A 141 -5.56 -10.14 -0.28
N VAL A 142 -4.40 -9.52 -0.47
CA VAL A 142 -3.60 -9.75 -1.67
C VAL A 142 -2.86 -11.09 -1.54
N PRO A 143 -3.08 -12.06 -2.43
CA PRO A 143 -2.55 -13.42 -2.30
C PRO A 143 -1.06 -13.47 -2.64
N ILE A 144 -0.25 -13.09 -1.66
CA ILE A 144 1.22 -13.07 -1.68
C ILE A 144 1.73 -13.94 -0.53
N TRP A 145 2.78 -14.70 -0.80
CA TRP A 145 3.44 -15.57 0.17
C TRP A 145 4.89 -15.15 0.37
N LYS A 146 5.32 -15.15 1.62
CA LYS A 146 6.66 -14.84 2.10
C LYS A 146 7.39 -16.14 2.41
N GLU A 147 8.42 -16.45 1.65
CA GLU A 147 9.38 -17.52 1.93
C GLU A 147 10.61 -16.92 2.61
N GLN A 148 10.94 -17.41 3.81
CA GLN A 148 12.04 -16.90 4.63
C GLN A 148 13.16 -17.93 4.73
N PHE A 149 14.40 -17.50 4.48
CA PHE A 149 15.59 -18.34 4.54
C PHE A 149 16.42 -17.98 5.78
N PHE A 150 16.53 -18.91 6.72
CA PHE A 150 17.25 -18.71 7.99
C PHE A 150 18.72 -19.13 7.89
N SER A 151 19.55 -18.63 8.80
CA SER A 151 20.99 -18.93 8.83
C SER A 151 21.31 -20.39 9.22
N ASP A 152 20.36 -21.09 9.83
CA ASP A 152 20.47 -22.53 10.14
C ASP A 152 20.13 -23.44 8.93
N GLY A 153 19.82 -22.84 7.78
CA GLY A 153 19.43 -23.53 6.55
C GLY A 153 17.95 -23.90 6.47
N THR A 154 17.14 -23.58 7.49
CA THR A 154 15.70 -23.81 7.45
C THR A 154 14.98 -22.79 6.58
N VAL A 155 13.82 -23.20 6.04
CA VAL A 155 12.94 -22.35 5.22
C VAL A 155 11.54 -22.39 5.81
N GLU A 156 10.92 -21.23 5.97
CA GLU A 156 9.55 -21.09 6.46
C GLU A 156 8.70 -20.27 5.49
N TRP A 157 7.46 -20.71 5.29
CA TRP A 157 6.48 -20.05 4.45
C TRP A 157 5.40 -19.40 5.30
N VAL A 158 5.16 -18.11 5.06
CA VAL A 158 4.08 -17.33 5.67
C VAL A 158 3.19 -16.79 4.55
N GLY A 159 1.87 -16.96 4.65
CA GLY A 159 0.92 -16.59 3.60
C GLY A 159 -0.24 -15.74 4.11
N ALA A 160 -1.00 -15.17 3.17
CA ALA A 160 -2.26 -14.49 3.47
C ALA A 160 -3.25 -15.47 4.16
N GLY A 161 -3.74 -15.09 5.35
CA GLY A 161 -4.70 -15.85 6.15
C GLY A 161 -4.13 -16.75 7.26
N ALA A 162 -2.84 -16.60 7.61
CA ALA A 162 -2.20 -17.29 8.75
C ALA A 162 -2.28 -16.46 10.05
#